data_AF-F6D7V3-F1
#
_entry.id   AF-F6D7V3-F1
#
_cell.length_a   1.000
_cell.length_b   1.000
_cell.length_c   1.000
_cell.angle_alpha   90.00
_cell.angle_beta   90.00
_cell.angle_gamma   90.00
#
_symmetry.space_group_name_H-M   'P 1'
#
loop_
_entity.id
_entity.type
_entity.pdbx_description
1 polymer ?
#
loop_
_entity_poly.entity_id
_entity_poly.type
_entity_poly.pdbx_seq_one_letter_code
_entity_poly.pdbx_strand_id
1 'polypeptide(L)'
;MDIKIKNLEKVTEGWNLCIEVELNPEEFSKFKHELINEVEDYKITPKDNNLYFQRYFSISEPWEDEPLEEVLNGMKDEVEYKVREILGEEG
;
A
#
# COMPACT_ATOMS: atom_id res chain seq x y z
N MET A 1 -11.58 -0.72 6.99
CA MET A 1 -10.11 -0.51 7.02
C MET A 1 -9.78 0.98 7.17
N ASP A 2 -8.64 1.30 7.77
CA ASP A 2 -8.03 2.65 7.80
C ASP A 2 -6.69 2.60 7.05
N ILE A 3 -6.46 3.55 6.13
CA ILE A 3 -5.26 3.58 5.26
C ILE A 3 -4.52 4.89 5.48
N LYS A 4 -3.26 4.79 5.92
CA LYS A 4 -2.42 5.97 6.19
C LYS A 4 -0.98 5.76 5.77
N ILE A 5 -0.33 6.86 5.39
CA ILE A 5 1.12 6.86 5.16
C ILE A 5 1.79 6.82 6.53
N LYS A 6 2.42 5.68 6.83
CA LYS A 6 3.15 5.48 8.08
C LYS A 6 4.52 6.12 8.03
N ASN A 7 5.19 6.01 6.89
CA ASN A 7 6.49 6.61 6.67
C ASN A 7 6.65 7.00 5.20
N LEU A 8 7.35 8.11 4.98
CA LEU A 8 7.79 8.55 3.66
C LEU A 8 9.20 9.13 3.82
N GLU A 9 10.19 8.39 3.39
CA GLU A 9 11.60 8.75 3.56
C GLU A 9 12.24 9.04 2.20
N LYS A 10 12.82 10.23 2.05
CA LYS A 10 13.58 10.56 0.85
C LYS A 10 14.93 9.85 0.87
N VAL A 11 15.25 9.14 -0.20
CA VAL A 11 16.55 8.51 -0.45
C VAL A 11 17.20 9.11 -1.69
N THR A 12 18.44 8.71 -2.00
CA THR A 12 19.28 9.36 -3.02
C THR A 12 18.59 9.52 -4.38
N GLU A 13 17.79 8.54 -4.82
CA GLU A 13 17.16 8.55 -6.15
C GLU A 13 15.61 8.48 -6.11
N GLY A 14 15.01 8.65 -4.93
CA GLY A 14 13.56 8.50 -4.79
C GLY A 14 13.06 8.53 -3.36
N TRP A 15 12.04 7.73 -3.09
CA TRP A 15 11.32 7.69 -1.83
C TRP A 15 11.05 6.24 -1.42
N ASN A 16 11.29 5.95 -0.15
CA ASN A 16 10.78 4.76 0.50
C ASN A 16 9.43 5.08 1.15
N LEU A 17 8.38 4.46 0.63
CA LEU A 17 7.02 4.59 1.12
C LEU A 17 6.65 3.40 1.99
N CYS A 18 6.01 3.68 3.12
CA CYS A 18 5.31 2.69 3.92
C CYS A 18 3.87 3.16 4.14
N ILE A 19 2.91 2.41 3.61
CA ILE A 19 1.49 2.57 3.89
C ILE A 19 1.08 1.52 4.92
N GLU A 20 0.42 1.97 5.98
CA GLU A 20 -0.17 1.12 7.00
C GLU A 20 -1.68 1.03 6.74
N VAL A 21 -2.16 -0.20 6.65
CA VAL A 21 -3.58 -0.53 6.54
C VAL A 21 -3.99 -1.24 7.81
N GLU A 22 -4.85 -0.61 8.59
CA GLU A 22 -5.43 -1.21 9.79
C GLU A 22 -6.76 -1.88 9.42
N LEU A 23 -6.82 -3.20 9.61
CA LEU A 23 -8.00 -4.00 9.36
C LEU A 23 -8.81 -4.12 10.65
N ASN A 24 -10.12 -4.04 10.54
CA ASN A 24 -10.98 -4.43 11.64
C ASN A 24 -10.95 -5.97 11.83
N PRO A 25 -11.41 -6.51 12.98
CA PRO A 25 -11.34 -7.96 13.23
C PRO A 25 -12.09 -8.82 12.20
N GLU A 26 -13.18 -8.31 11.60
CA GLU A 26 -13.94 -9.03 10.57
C GLU A 26 -13.16 -9.08 9.25
N GLU A 27 -12.56 -7.97 8.82
CA GLU A 27 -11.67 -7.89 7.66
C GLU A 27 -10.45 -8.81 7.86
N PHE A 28 -9.79 -8.73 9.01
CA PHE A 28 -8.63 -9.58 9.31
C PHE A 28 -8.97 -11.08 9.26
N SER A 29 -10.18 -11.48 9.65
CA SER A 29 -10.62 -12.87 9.57
C SER A 29 -10.76 -13.39 8.13
N LYS A 30 -10.99 -12.49 7.16
CA LYS A 30 -11.09 -12.81 5.73
C LYS A 30 -9.75 -12.75 5.01
N PHE A 31 -8.72 -12.21 5.66
CA PHE A 31 -7.42 -11.97 5.06
C PHE A 31 -6.76 -13.27 4.58
N LYS A 32 -6.50 -13.35 3.28
CA LYS A 32 -5.84 -14.50 2.65
C LYS A 32 -4.35 -14.24 2.47
N HIS A 33 -3.55 -14.81 3.36
CA HIS A 33 -2.09 -14.66 3.33
C HIS A 33 -1.44 -15.10 2.01
N GLU A 34 -2.07 -16.01 1.26
CA GLU A 34 -1.56 -16.49 -0.03
C GLU A 34 -1.53 -15.39 -1.12
N LEU A 35 -2.50 -14.47 -1.10
CA LEU A 35 -2.66 -13.40 -2.09
C LEU A 35 -1.66 -12.26 -1.88
N ILE A 36 -1.00 -12.20 -0.73
CA ILE A 36 0.03 -11.20 -0.43
C ILE A 36 1.16 -11.24 -1.48
N ASN A 37 1.56 -12.45 -1.88
CA ASN A 37 2.67 -12.64 -2.82
C ASN A 37 2.31 -12.27 -4.26
N GLU A 38 1.02 -12.05 -4.55
CA GLU A 38 0.53 -11.66 -5.88
C GLU A 38 0.57 -10.15 -6.09
N VAL A 39 0.83 -9.37 -5.04
CA VAL A 39 0.98 -7.90 -5.13
C VAL A 39 2.44 -7.57 -5.45
N GLU A 40 2.80 -7.64 -6.73
CA GLU A 40 4.20 -7.50 -7.18
C GLU A 40 4.85 -6.15 -6.86
N ASP A 41 4.05 -5.07 -6.86
CA ASP A 41 4.55 -3.69 -6.66
C ASP A 41 4.89 -3.34 -5.20
N TYR A 42 4.47 -4.18 -4.25
CA TYR A 42 4.64 -3.93 -2.82
C TYR A 42 5.23 -5.13 -2.10
N LYS A 43 6.22 -4.85 -1.26
CA LYS A 43 6.53 -5.77 -0.17
C LYS A 43 5.51 -5.57 0.94
N ILE A 44 4.67 -6.57 1.16
CA ILE A 44 3.65 -6.54 2.19
C ILE A 44 4.11 -7.34 3.41
N THR A 45 4.01 -6.74 4.59
CA THR A 45 4.29 -7.41 5.87
C THR A 45 3.04 -7.39 6.75
N PRO A 46 2.39 -8.52 7.03
CA PRO A 46 1.32 -8.57 8.02
C PRO A 46 1.90 -8.56 9.44
N LYS A 47 1.32 -7.74 10.33
CA LYS A 47 1.66 -7.72 11.75
C LYS A 47 0.45 -7.27 12.56
N ASP A 48 0.05 -8.11 13.52
CA ASP A 48 -1.18 -7.92 14.29
C ASP A 48 -2.38 -7.76 13.34
N ASN A 49 -3.26 -6.78 13.54
CA ASN A 49 -4.38 -6.49 12.64
C ASN A 49 -3.99 -5.55 11.46
N ASN A 50 -2.69 -5.33 11.24
CA ASN A 50 -2.22 -4.33 10.30
C ASN A 50 -1.44 -4.98 9.15
N LEU A 51 -1.60 -4.40 7.97
CA LEU A 51 -0.80 -4.71 6.79
C LEU A 51 0.10 -3.52 6.47
N TYR A 52 1.38 -3.79 6.24
CA TYR A 52 2.37 -2.77 5.92
C TYR A 52 2.81 -2.96 4.48
N PHE A 53 2.40 -2.04 3.61
CA PHE A 53 2.74 -2.01 2.19
C PHE A 53 3.98 -1.12 2.01
N GLN A 54 5.07 -1.72 1.56
CA GLN A 54 6.35 -1.05 1.39
C GLN A 54 6.77 -1.05 -0.07
N ARG A 55 7.14 0.13 -0.58
CA ARG A 55 7.55 0.33 -1.97
C ARG A 55 8.62 1.40 -2.06
N TYR A 56 9.54 1.23 -2.99
CA TYR A 56 10.41 2.30 -3.46
C TYR A 56 9.81 2.91 -4.72
N PHE A 57 9.83 4.24 -4.83
CA PHE A 57 9.38 4.94 -6.03
C PHE A 57 10.19 6.22 -6.26
N SER A 58 10.30 6.65 -7.52
CA SER A 58 10.90 7.93 -7.89
C SER A 58 9.87 8.81 -8.58
N ILE A 59 9.92 10.12 -8.37
CA ILE A 59 9.10 11.08 -9.14
C ILE A 59 9.85 11.31 -10.46
N SER A 60 9.56 10.47 -11.43
CA SER A 60 10.05 10.49 -12.81
C SER A 60 8.89 10.05 -13.70
N GLU A 61 9.05 9.99 -15.02
CA GLU A 61 8.00 9.46 -15.90
C GLU A 61 7.41 8.14 -15.34
N PRO A 62 6.07 8.04 -15.17
CA PRO A 62 5.02 8.94 -15.67
C PRO A 62 4.57 10.07 -14.71
N TRP A 63 5.21 10.26 -13.55
CA TRP A 63 4.79 11.20 -12.50
C TRP A 63 5.59 12.50 -12.44
N GLU A 64 6.36 12.82 -13.49
CA GLU A 64 7.29 13.97 -13.47
C GLU A 64 6.59 15.33 -13.27
N ASP A 65 5.35 15.47 -13.74
CA ASP A 65 4.53 16.68 -13.62
C ASP A 65 3.56 16.64 -12.43
N GLU A 66 3.46 15.50 -11.73
CA GLU A 66 2.52 15.31 -10.64
C GLU A 66 3.11 15.78 -9.31
N PRO A 67 2.36 16.55 -8.50
CA PRO A 67 2.78 16.86 -7.14
C PRO A 67 2.84 15.56 -6.32
N LEU A 68 3.82 15.46 -5.42
CA LEU A 68 4.03 14.30 -4.56
C LEU A 68 2.76 13.87 -3.82
N GLU A 69 1.90 14.82 -3.42
CA GLU A 69 0.63 14.52 -2.76
C GLU A 69 -0.33 13.71 -3.64
N GLU A 70 -0.46 14.05 -4.93
CA GLU A 70 -1.31 13.32 -5.87
C GLU A 70 -0.76 11.92 -6.15
N VAL A 71 0.56 11.79 -6.29
CA VAL A 71 1.22 10.48 -6.42
C VAL A 71 0.93 9.59 -5.20
N LEU A 72 1.05 10.16 -4.00
CA LEU A 72 0.79 9.44 -2.75
C LEU A 72 -0.70 9.07 -2.59
N ASN A 73 -1.62 9.93 -3.05
CA ASN A 73 -3.05 9.63 -3.05
C ASN A 73 -3.36 8.47 -4.01
N GLY A 74 -2.82 8.48 -5.23
CA GLY A 74 -2.96 7.37 -6.17
C GLY A 74 -2.41 6.04 -5.62
N MET A 75 -1.28 6.08 -4.90
CA MET A 75 -0.74 4.88 -4.25
C MET A 75 -1.61 4.38 -3.09
N LYS A 76 -2.30 5.26 -2.36
CA LYS A 76 -3.28 4.84 -1.35
C LYS A 76 -4.48 4.15 -2.00
N ASP A 77 -5.00 4.71 -3.08
CA ASP A 77 -6.13 4.13 -3.83
C ASP A 77 -5.77 2.74 -4.39
N GLU A 78 -4.54 2.61 -4.91
CA GLU A 78 -3.99 1.32 -5.36
C GLU A 78 -3.91 0.31 -4.19
N VAL A 79 -3.38 0.72 -3.04
CA VAL A 79 -3.31 -0.15 -1.85
C VAL A 79 -4.71 -0.54 -1.38
N GLU A 80 -5.67 0.38 -1.36
CA GLU A 80 -7.06 0.07 -1.00
C GLU A 80 -7.65 -1.00 -1.91
N TYR A 81 -7.50 -0.83 -3.23
CA TYR A 81 -7.95 -1.80 -4.22
C TYR A 81 -7.32 -3.17 -3.98
N LYS A 82 -5.99 -3.22 -3.78
CA LYS A 82 -5.27 -4.48 -3.51
C LYS A 82 -5.71 -5.16 -2.23
N VAL A 83 -5.99 -4.39 -1.17
CA VAL A 83 -6.50 -4.94 0.09
C VAL A 83 -7.88 -5.56 -0.12
N ARG A 84 -8.79 -4.89 -0.85
CA ARG A 84 -10.11 -5.45 -1.17
C ARG A 84 -10.00 -6.77 -1.95
N GLU A 85 -9.11 -6.85 -2.95
CA GLU A 85 -8.81 -8.10 -3.66
C GLU A 85 -8.36 -9.21 -2.70
N ILE A 86 -7.43 -8.91 -1.78
CA ILE A 86 -6.92 -9.88 -0.80
C ILE A 86 -8.03 -10.35 0.17
N LEU A 87 -8.96 -9.46 0.52
CA LEU A 87 -10.12 -9.75 1.36
C LEU A 87 -11.23 -10.50 0.61
N GLY A 88 -11.13 -10.63 -0.71
CA GLY A 88 -12.16 -11.22 -1.57
C GLY A 88 -13.40 -10.33 -1.71
N GLU A 89 -13.25 -9.02 -1.53
CA GLU A 89 -14.27 -8.02 -1.80
C GLU A 89 -14.12 -7.62 -3.28
N GLU A 90 -15.15 -7.81 -4.11
CA GLU A 90 -15.09 -7.43 -5.53
C GLU A 90 -14.78 -5.93 -5.65
N GLY A 91 -13.74 -5.61 -6.43
CA GLY A 91 -13.27 -4.24 -6.69
C GLY A 91 -14.13 -3.46 -7.67
#